data_AF-A0A6V7XGF3-F1
#
_entry.id   AF-A0A6V7XGF3-F1
#
_cell.length_a   1.000
_cell.length_b   1.000
_cell.length_c   1.000
_cell.angle_alpha   90.00
_cell.angle_beta   90.00
_cell.angle_gamma   90.00
#
_symmetry.space_group_name_H-M   'P 1'
#
loop_
_entity.id
_entity.type
_entity.pdbx_description
1 polymer ?
#
loop_
_entity_poly.entity_id
_entity_poly.type
_entity_poly.pdbx_seq_one_letter_code
_entity_poly.pdbx_strand_id
1 'polypeptide(L)'
;MPSLPHIETFTQWVTLACGVKIRFTRMEFNWDDFDDEGSFDANQDQTIFLCIPGNPGNDQFYQVFGGFLLQAFALGSAYKHIKFFSIAHANHVPLPPGISENDPQCNKRFNLDEQIHIKMRFIDEYLHTIIGPKKARIFLIGHSIGAYIALKLLPKLLNDGWDCVVCYCLFPTVEDMDLTPNGIRMGPIVKFVNRLDSIFKWIFSLINWFIPQSFKRWIVRKNFGELMASSNVEAGVELINPLVFRNIVHMTFHELEQVCYFFI
;
A
#
# COMPACT_ATOMS: atom_id res chain seq x y z
N MET A 1 -19.56 24.47 12.38
CA MET A 1 -19.53 23.06 11.97
C MET A 1 -19.12 22.24 13.17
N PRO A 2 -19.76 21.11 13.48
CA PRO A 2 -19.27 20.25 14.56
C PRO A 2 -17.82 19.85 14.25
N SER A 3 -16.93 19.97 15.23
CA SER A 3 -15.54 19.56 15.10
C SER A 3 -15.51 18.04 15.02
N LEU A 4 -15.03 17.49 13.90
CA LEU A 4 -14.77 16.05 13.81
C LEU A 4 -13.68 15.64 14.81
N PRO A 5 -13.75 14.42 15.35
CA PRO A 5 -12.68 13.89 16.19
C PRO A 5 -11.34 13.78 15.45
N HIS A 6 -10.28 13.59 16.22
CA HIS A 6 -8.94 13.35 15.67
C HIS A 6 -8.88 12.00 14.94
N ILE A 7 -8.13 11.94 13.84
CA ILE A 7 -7.89 10.70 13.10
C ILE A 7 -6.65 10.02 13.67
N GLU A 8 -6.83 8.83 14.21
CA GLU A 8 -5.73 7.98 14.63
C GLU A 8 -5.15 7.23 13.43
N THR A 9 -3.82 7.11 13.42
CA THR A 9 -3.08 6.43 12.35
C THR A 9 -2.21 5.35 12.96
N PHE A 10 -2.41 4.12 12.50
CA PHE A 10 -1.69 2.93 12.96
C PHE A 10 -0.95 2.30 11.80
N THR A 11 0.38 2.26 11.86
CA THR A 11 1.20 1.47 10.93
C THR A 11 1.55 0.14 11.61
N GLN A 12 1.03 -0.96 11.09
CA GLN A 12 1.08 -2.28 11.72
C GLN A 12 1.67 -3.32 10.77
N TRP A 13 2.13 -4.42 11.37
CA TRP A 13 2.60 -5.59 10.64
C TRP A 13 1.70 -6.78 10.94
N VAL A 14 1.42 -7.57 9.92
CA VAL A 14 0.84 -8.91 10.08
C VAL A 14 1.76 -9.93 9.43
N THR A 15 1.93 -11.07 10.09
CA THR A 15 2.60 -12.24 9.50
C THR A 15 1.53 -13.17 9.00
N LEU A 16 1.47 -13.36 7.68
CA LEU A 16 0.55 -14.28 7.04
C LEU A 16 1.00 -15.72 7.30
N ALA A 17 0.08 -16.69 7.19
CA ALA A 17 0.34 -18.11 7.39
C ALA A 17 1.39 -18.67 6.41
N CYS A 18 1.63 -18.00 5.28
CA CYS A 18 2.73 -18.32 4.36
C CYS A 18 4.11 -17.80 4.84
N GLY A 19 4.18 -17.19 6.02
CA GLY A 19 5.39 -16.61 6.61
C GLY A 19 5.72 -15.18 6.13
N VAL A 20 4.99 -14.67 5.14
CA VAL A 20 5.19 -13.31 4.61
C VAL A 20 4.70 -12.28 5.62
N LYS A 21 5.58 -11.34 5.96
CA LYS A 21 5.33 -10.18 6.80
C LYS A 21 4.94 -9.01 5.90
N ILE A 22 3.75 -8.47 6.12
CA ILE A 22 3.23 -7.36 5.32
C ILE A 22 2.87 -6.21 6.24
N ARG A 23 3.26 -5.00 5.83
CA ARG A 23 2.91 -3.76 6.52
C ARG A 23 1.65 -3.18 5.93
N PHE A 24 0.82 -2.60 6.77
CA PHE A 24 -0.30 -1.79 6.33
C PHE A 24 -0.47 -0.60 7.27
N THR A 25 -1.04 0.48 6.75
CA THR A 25 -1.51 1.59 7.54
C THR A 25 -3.03 1.52 7.66
N ARG A 26 -3.54 1.63 8.88
CA ARG A 26 -4.96 1.77 9.22
C ARG A 26 -5.21 3.14 9.81
N MET A 27 -6.27 3.81 9.36
CA MET A 27 -6.68 5.11 9.90
C MET A 27 -8.18 5.08 10.22
N GLU A 28 -8.54 5.65 11.36
CA GLU A 28 -9.93 5.76 11.82
C GLU A 28 -10.10 6.95 12.77
N PHE A 29 -11.32 7.42 12.93
CA PHE A 29 -11.63 8.46 13.92
C PHE A 29 -11.63 7.85 15.33
N ASN A 30 -11.07 8.57 16.30
CA ASN A 30 -11.24 8.23 17.71
C ASN A 30 -12.57 8.82 18.22
N TRP A 31 -13.52 7.94 18.53
CA TRP A 31 -14.84 8.32 19.02
C TRP A 31 -15.00 8.20 20.54
N ASP A 32 -13.94 7.89 21.30
CA ASP A 32 -14.01 7.60 22.74
C ASP A 32 -14.64 8.75 23.56
N ASP A 33 -14.50 10.00 23.09
CA ASP A 33 -15.05 11.21 23.73
C ASP A 33 -16.33 11.75 23.03
N PHE A 34 -16.91 11.03 22.07
CA PHE A 34 -18.09 11.46 21.31
C PHE A 34 -19.29 10.56 21.64
N ASP A 35 -20.32 11.13 22.24
CA ASP A 35 -21.58 10.42 22.50
C ASP A 35 -22.24 9.98 21.19
N ASP A 36 -22.29 8.67 20.96
CA ASP A 36 -23.02 8.11 19.82
C ASP A 36 -24.51 8.13 20.13
N GLU A 37 -25.18 9.26 19.89
CA GLU A 37 -26.64 9.40 20.03
C GLU A 37 -27.45 8.54 19.02
N GLY A 38 -26.83 7.58 18.34
CA GLY A 38 -27.43 6.73 17.31
C GLY A 38 -27.77 5.31 17.79
N SER A 39 -28.88 4.78 17.29
CA SER A 39 -29.31 3.37 17.42
C SER A 39 -28.53 2.41 16.51
N PHE A 40 -27.27 2.73 16.22
CA PHE A 40 -26.48 2.08 15.18
C PHE A 40 -25.64 0.93 15.76
N ASP A 41 -25.66 -0.24 15.12
CA ASP A 41 -24.81 -1.36 15.54
C ASP A 41 -23.44 -1.24 14.87
N ALA A 42 -22.44 -0.77 15.62
CA ALA A 42 -21.04 -0.66 15.18
C ALA A 42 -20.46 -1.99 14.65
N ASN A 43 -21.11 -3.13 14.92
CA ASN A 43 -20.75 -4.44 14.38
C ASN A 43 -21.38 -4.80 13.02
N GLN A 44 -22.31 -4.02 12.47
CA GLN A 44 -23.02 -4.36 11.23
C GLN A 44 -22.84 -3.35 10.09
N ASP A 45 -22.48 -2.10 10.38
CA ASP A 45 -22.48 -1.02 9.37
C ASP A 45 -21.12 -0.28 9.26
N GLN A 46 -20.02 -1.02 9.14
CA GLN A 46 -18.70 -0.42 8.91
C GLN A 46 -18.50 -0.05 7.43
N THR A 47 -17.72 1.00 7.18
CA THR A 47 -17.25 1.36 5.84
C THR A 47 -15.74 1.29 5.78
N ILE A 48 -15.22 0.57 4.80
CA ILE A 48 -13.79 0.37 4.60
C ILE A 48 -13.38 0.98 3.27
N PHE A 49 -12.40 1.87 3.31
CA PHE A 49 -11.59 2.20 2.14
C PHE A 49 -10.37 1.30 2.11
N LEU A 50 -10.31 0.37 1.16
CA LEU A 50 -9.19 -0.54 0.98
C LEU A 50 -8.32 -0.02 -0.17
N CYS A 51 -7.19 0.60 0.16
CA CYS A 51 -6.26 1.19 -0.80
C CYS A 51 -5.09 0.25 -1.10
N ILE A 52 -4.89 -0.02 -2.39
CA ILE A 52 -3.75 -0.72 -2.94
C ILE A 52 -2.81 0.31 -3.59
N PRO A 53 -1.61 0.52 -3.03
CA PRO A 53 -0.59 1.39 -3.58
C PRO A 53 -0.19 1.06 -5.02
N GLY A 54 0.37 2.04 -5.73
CA GLY A 54 1.14 1.83 -6.96
C GLY A 54 2.57 1.37 -6.68
N ASN A 55 3.47 1.54 -7.66
CA ASN A 55 4.89 1.28 -7.51
C ASN A 55 5.67 2.62 -7.51
N PRO A 56 6.40 2.98 -6.43
CA PRO A 56 6.67 2.24 -5.21
C PRO A 56 5.46 1.98 -4.30
N GLY A 57 5.45 0.79 -3.71
CA GLY A 57 4.30 0.22 -2.97
C GLY A 57 4.31 0.50 -1.49
N ASN A 58 4.60 1.75 -1.10
CA ASN A 58 4.66 2.15 0.30
C ASN A 58 3.30 2.68 0.77
N ASP A 59 2.79 2.13 1.87
CA ASP A 59 1.49 2.48 2.46
C ASP A 59 1.42 3.92 2.98
N GLN A 60 2.55 4.45 3.46
CA GLN A 60 2.59 5.76 4.11
C GLN A 60 2.37 6.94 3.13
N PHE A 61 2.60 6.74 1.83
CA PHE A 61 2.28 7.77 0.81
C PHE A 61 0.78 8.12 0.76
N TYR A 62 -0.08 7.21 1.24
CA TYR A 62 -1.53 7.37 1.16
C TYR A 62 -2.15 7.87 2.47
N GLN A 63 -1.35 8.17 3.51
CA GLN A 63 -1.88 8.65 4.79
C GLN A 63 -2.62 9.98 4.66
N VAL A 64 -2.01 10.95 3.97
CA VAL A 64 -2.64 12.26 3.74
C VAL A 64 -3.95 12.10 2.95
N PHE A 65 -3.90 11.31 1.88
CA PHE A 65 -5.07 11.00 1.05
C PHE A 65 -6.18 10.30 1.86
N GLY A 66 -5.84 9.30 2.66
CA GLY A 66 -6.78 8.58 3.53
C GLY A 66 -7.40 9.51 4.57
N GLY A 67 -6.61 10.39 5.18
CA GLY A 67 -7.11 11.41 6.12
C GLY A 67 -8.13 12.35 5.48
N PHE A 68 -7.83 12.87 4.27
CA PHE A 68 -8.79 13.70 3.52
C PHE A 68 -10.07 12.94 3.19
N LEU A 69 -9.96 11.67 2.79
CA LEU A 69 -11.11 10.84 2.45
C LEU A 69 -12.02 10.58 3.66
N LEU A 70 -11.43 10.25 4.81
CA LEU A 70 -12.16 10.07 6.07
C LEU A 70 -12.91 11.36 6.47
N GLN A 71 -12.24 12.51 6.41
CA GLN A 71 -12.86 13.81 6.74
C GLN A 71 -14.02 14.14 5.79
N ALA A 72 -13.83 13.99 4.48
CA ALA A 72 -14.84 14.29 3.50
C ALA A 72 -16.11 13.45 3.69
N PHE A 73 -15.96 12.15 3.98
CA PHE A 73 -17.09 11.25 4.19
C PHE A 73 -17.78 11.45 5.54
N ALA A 74 -17.02 11.74 6.60
CA ALA A 74 -17.59 12.01 7.92
C ALA A 74 -18.42 13.30 7.95
N LEU A 75 -17.96 14.38 7.29
CA LEU A 75 -18.74 15.63 7.16
C LEU A 75 -20.04 15.45 6.35
N GLY A 76 -20.04 14.49 5.41
CA GLY A 76 -21.23 14.13 4.63
C GLY A 76 -22.34 13.46 5.45
N SER A 77 -22.14 13.22 6.75
CA SER A 77 -23.10 12.62 7.71
C SER A 77 -23.60 11.21 7.38
N ALA A 78 -23.04 10.54 6.37
CA ALA A 78 -23.55 9.27 5.85
C ALA A 78 -22.85 8.03 6.45
N TYR A 79 -21.69 8.18 7.11
CA TYR A 79 -20.89 7.05 7.58
C TYR A 79 -20.16 7.38 8.88
N LYS A 80 -20.56 6.77 10.01
CA LYS A 80 -19.98 7.04 11.35
C LYS A 80 -18.80 6.12 11.72
N HIS A 81 -18.66 4.95 11.09
CA HIS A 81 -17.53 4.03 11.34
C HIS A 81 -16.76 3.75 10.05
N ILE A 82 -15.96 4.72 9.65
CA ILE A 82 -15.13 4.65 8.44
C ILE A 82 -13.70 4.30 8.83
N LYS A 83 -13.15 3.30 8.17
CA LYS A 83 -11.74 2.91 8.30
C LYS A 83 -11.06 3.00 6.94
N PHE A 84 -9.86 3.54 6.92
CA PHE A 84 -9.00 3.54 5.74
C PHE A 84 -7.85 2.56 5.96
N PHE A 85 -7.62 1.67 5.02
CA PHE A 85 -6.49 0.75 4.99
C PHE A 85 -5.65 1.03 3.75
N SER A 86 -4.33 1.11 3.89
CA SER A 86 -3.38 1.04 2.78
C SER A 86 -2.42 -0.11 3.01
N ILE A 87 -2.41 -1.09 2.08
CA ILE A 87 -1.59 -2.30 2.22
C ILE A 87 -0.30 -2.12 1.41
N ALA A 88 0.85 -2.06 2.07
CA ALA A 88 2.12 -1.97 1.37
C ALA A 88 2.32 -3.19 0.46
N HIS A 89 3.12 -3.03 -0.60
CA HIS A 89 3.62 -4.18 -1.33
C HIS A 89 4.69 -4.90 -0.49
N ALA A 90 4.73 -6.23 -0.58
CA ALA A 90 5.69 -7.03 0.14
C ALA A 90 7.10 -6.61 -0.28
N ASN A 91 7.94 -6.34 0.71
CA ASN A 91 9.31 -5.82 0.54
C ASN A 91 9.41 -4.46 -0.18
N HIS A 92 8.33 -3.69 -0.34
CA HIS A 92 8.40 -2.28 -0.78
C HIS A 92 8.55 -1.31 0.41
N VAL A 93 8.76 -1.86 1.61
CA VAL A 93 9.05 -1.16 2.86
C VAL A 93 10.09 -1.98 3.64
N PRO A 94 10.94 -1.37 4.48
CA PRO A 94 11.89 -2.10 5.31
C PRO A 94 11.15 -3.09 6.22
N LEU A 95 11.67 -4.31 6.35
CA LEU A 95 11.14 -5.31 7.27
C LEU A 95 11.16 -4.81 8.73
N PRO A 96 10.27 -5.33 9.60
CA PRO A 96 10.20 -4.84 10.97
C PRO A 96 11.52 -5.07 11.71
N PRO A 97 11.87 -4.21 12.69
CA PRO A 97 13.06 -4.41 13.51
C PRO A 97 13.06 -5.78 14.20
N GLY A 98 14.25 -6.37 14.35
CA GLY A 98 14.42 -7.65 15.05
C GLY A 98 14.23 -8.90 14.17
N ILE A 99 13.95 -8.74 12.88
CA ILE A 99 13.95 -9.85 11.93
C ILE A 99 15.38 -10.36 11.69
N SER A 100 15.54 -11.69 11.66
CA SER A 100 16.82 -12.33 11.34
C SER A 100 17.26 -12.00 9.91
N GLU A 101 18.56 -11.74 9.72
CA GLU A 101 19.13 -11.58 8.38
C GLU A 101 18.94 -12.83 7.49
N ASN A 102 18.77 -14.00 8.12
CA ASN A 102 18.49 -15.28 7.46
C ASN A 102 16.99 -15.51 7.18
N ASP A 103 16.11 -14.57 7.54
CA ASP A 103 14.69 -14.69 7.21
C ASP A 103 14.54 -14.79 5.68
N PRO A 104 13.81 -15.80 5.15
CA PRO A 104 13.65 -16.00 3.72
C PRO A 104 13.12 -14.77 2.99
N GLN A 105 12.34 -13.93 3.67
CA GLN A 105 11.77 -12.72 3.10
C GLN A 105 12.82 -11.62 2.86
N CYS A 106 13.90 -11.55 3.67
CA CYS A 106 14.90 -10.47 3.59
C CYS A 106 15.51 -10.30 2.18
N ASN A 107 15.71 -11.40 1.46
CA ASN A 107 16.27 -11.38 0.11
C ASN A 107 15.26 -11.75 -0.97
N LYS A 108 14.00 -12.05 -0.61
CA LYS A 108 12.96 -12.39 -1.56
C LYS A 108 12.61 -11.16 -2.41
N ARG A 109 12.43 -11.40 -3.71
CA ARG A 109 11.86 -10.44 -4.65
C ARG A 109 10.51 -10.97 -5.06
N PHE A 110 9.46 -10.20 -4.81
CA PHE A 110 8.09 -10.60 -5.12
C PHE A 110 7.68 -10.04 -6.46
N ASN A 111 7.23 -10.89 -7.37
CA ASN A 111 6.65 -10.46 -8.64
C ASN A 111 5.19 -10.01 -8.46
N LEU A 112 4.58 -9.46 -9.52
CA LEU A 112 3.22 -8.91 -9.46
C LEU A 112 2.16 -9.95 -9.05
N ASP A 113 2.22 -11.17 -9.57
CA ASP A 113 1.30 -12.24 -9.20
C ASP A 113 1.44 -12.63 -7.73
N GLU A 114 2.67 -12.78 -7.22
CA GLU A 114 2.90 -13.03 -5.80
C GLU A 114 2.38 -11.89 -4.94
N GLN A 115 2.54 -10.63 -5.39
CA GLN A 115 1.98 -9.48 -4.69
C GLN A 115 0.46 -9.59 -4.60
N ILE A 116 -0.24 -9.97 -5.67
CA ILE A 116 -1.70 -10.19 -5.68
C ILE A 116 -2.10 -11.27 -4.66
N HIS A 117 -1.45 -12.44 -4.71
CA HIS A 117 -1.74 -13.55 -3.79
C HIS A 117 -1.52 -13.17 -2.32
N ILE A 118 -0.51 -12.35 -2.03
CA ILE A 118 -0.25 -11.85 -0.67
C ILE A 118 -1.41 -10.96 -0.20
N LYS A 119 -2.02 -10.13 -1.07
CA LYS A 119 -3.16 -9.28 -0.69
C LYS A 119 -4.42 -10.11 -0.53
N MET A 120 -4.63 -11.13 -1.36
CA MET A 120 -5.72 -12.10 -1.18
C MET A 120 -5.64 -12.75 0.20
N ARG A 121 -4.45 -13.23 0.60
CA ARG A 121 -4.21 -13.79 1.93
C ARG A 121 -4.39 -12.78 3.05
N PHE A 122 -3.96 -11.54 2.86
CA PHE A 122 -4.20 -10.49 3.85
C PHE A 122 -5.71 -10.28 4.09
N ILE A 123 -6.51 -10.29 3.02
CA ILE A 123 -7.97 -10.19 3.13
C ILE A 123 -8.53 -11.38 3.91
N ASP A 124 -8.11 -12.61 3.58
CA ASP A 124 -8.60 -13.84 4.20
C ASP A 124 -8.21 -13.98 5.67
N GLU A 125 -6.93 -13.76 5.97
CA GLU A 125 -6.36 -14.09 7.27
C GLU A 125 -6.51 -12.94 8.27
N TYR A 126 -6.48 -11.69 7.79
CA TYR A 126 -6.54 -10.51 8.63
C TYR A 126 -7.90 -9.82 8.52
N LEU A 127 -8.29 -9.35 7.33
CA LEU A 127 -9.47 -8.47 7.19
C LEU A 127 -10.78 -9.19 7.54
N HIS A 128 -10.95 -10.46 7.15
CA HIS A 128 -12.09 -11.28 7.58
C HIS A 128 -12.12 -11.48 9.10
N THR A 129 -10.97 -11.69 9.72
CA THR A 129 -10.86 -11.94 11.17
C THR A 129 -11.22 -10.70 11.99
N ILE A 130 -10.75 -9.52 11.57
CA ILE A 130 -10.92 -8.29 12.36
C ILE A 130 -12.25 -7.56 12.10
N ILE A 131 -12.89 -7.77 10.95
CA ILE A 131 -14.13 -7.06 10.58
C ILE A 131 -15.23 -8.05 10.18
N GLY A 132 -14.92 -8.96 9.26
CA GLY A 132 -15.87 -9.95 8.73
C GLY A 132 -16.63 -9.43 7.49
N PRO A 133 -16.80 -10.26 6.45
CA PRO A 133 -17.27 -9.81 5.13
C PRO A 133 -18.71 -9.28 5.09
N LYS A 134 -19.58 -9.77 5.98
CA LYS A 134 -21.00 -9.37 6.06
C LYS A 134 -21.26 -8.14 6.94
N LYS A 135 -20.20 -7.52 7.45
CA LYS A 135 -20.27 -6.45 8.46
C LYS A 135 -19.78 -5.11 7.96
N ALA A 136 -19.32 -5.04 6.71
CA ALA A 136 -18.81 -3.80 6.15
C ALA A 136 -19.01 -3.67 4.63
N ARG A 137 -19.19 -2.42 4.22
CA ARG A 137 -19.08 -2.00 2.82
C ARG A 137 -17.63 -1.71 2.48
N ILE A 138 -17.18 -2.19 1.32
CA ILE A 138 -15.82 -1.94 0.84
C ILE A 138 -15.86 -0.99 -0.37
N PHE A 139 -15.13 0.11 -0.24
CA PHE A 139 -14.68 0.93 -1.35
C PHE A 139 -13.23 0.54 -1.65
N LEU A 140 -13.02 -0.14 -2.76
CA LEU A 140 -11.69 -0.55 -3.20
C LEU A 140 -11.04 0.59 -3.97
N ILE A 141 -9.77 0.88 -3.69
CA ILE A 141 -9.01 1.94 -4.35
C ILE A 141 -7.69 1.33 -4.82
N GLY A 142 -7.33 1.53 -6.07
CA GLY A 142 -6.03 1.14 -6.61
C GLY A 142 -5.39 2.31 -7.33
N HIS A 143 -4.12 2.59 -7.04
CA HIS A 143 -3.35 3.65 -7.71
C HIS A 143 -2.31 3.05 -8.67
N SER A 144 -2.26 3.53 -9.92
CA SER A 144 -1.34 3.01 -10.95
C SER A 144 -1.43 1.48 -11.07
N ILE A 145 -0.34 0.73 -10.89
CA ILE A 145 -0.38 -0.74 -10.87
C ILE A 145 -1.27 -1.31 -9.75
N GLY A 146 -1.45 -0.57 -8.66
CA GLY A 146 -2.40 -0.92 -7.62
C GLY A 146 -3.83 -1.04 -8.13
N ALA A 147 -4.19 -0.36 -9.23
CA ALA A 147 -5.48 -0.53 -9.89
C ALA A 147 -5.62 -1.93 -10.52
N TYR A 148 -4.58 -2.42 -11.20
CA TYR A 148 -4.54 -3.80 -11.72
C TYR A 148 -4.70 -4.80 -10.58
N ILE A 149 -3.94 -4.64 -9.49
CA ILE A 149 -4.02 -5.51 -8.31
C ILE A 149 -5.44 -5.45 -7.71
N ALA A 150 -5.99 -4.25 -7.49
CA ALA A 150 -7.34 -4.06 -6.96
C ALA A 150 -8.39 -4.80 -7.82
N LEU A 151 -8.36 -4.64 -9.14
CA LEU A 151 -9.29 -5.33 -10.03
C LEU A 151 -9.15 -6.86 -9.96
N LYS A 152 -7.94 -7.40 -9.74
CA LYS A 152 -7.73 -8.83 -9.50
C LYS A 152 -8.22 -9.32 -8.14
N LEU A 153 -8.32 -8.44 -7.14
CA LEU A 153 -8.89 -8.76 -5.83
C LEU A 153 -10.43 -8.71 -5.84
N LEU A 154 -11.04 -7.94 -6.74
CA LEU A 154 -12.48 -7.68 -6.75
C LEU A 154 -13.34 -8.96 -6.87
N PRO A 155 -13.09 -9.90 -7.82
CA PRO A 155 -13.89 -11.13 -7.90
C PRO A 155 -13.84 -11.95 -6.61
N LYS A 156 -12.67 -11.99 -5.96
CA LYS A 156 -12.49 -12.66 -4.68
C LYS A 156 -13.32 -12.00 -3.58
N LEU A 157 -13.24 -10.67 -3.44
CA LEU A 157 -14.02 -9.94 -2.43
C LEU A 157 -15.52 -10.20 -2.59
N LEU A 158 -16.02 -10.18 -3.83
CA LEU A 158 -17.43 -10.49 -4.13
C LEU A 158 -17.78 -11.94 -3.77
N ASN A 159 -16.93 -12.91 -4.10
CA ASN A 159 -17.15 -14.33 -3.76
C ASN A 159 -17.11 -14.59 -2.25
N ASP A 160 -16.29 -13.86 -1.51
CA ASP A 160 -16.22 -13.95 -0.05
C ASP A 160 -17.43 -13.27 0.64
N GLY A 161 -18.30 -12.61 -0.14
CA GLY A 161 -19.55 -12.00 0.33
C GLY A 161 -19.41 -10.58 0.87
N TRP A 162 -18.34 -9.86 0.51
CA TRP A 162 -18.20 -8.43 0.82
C TRP A 162 -19.17 -7.58 -0.02
N ASP A 163 -19.73 -6.54 0.59
CA ASP A 163 -20.50 -5.50 -0.13
C ASP A 163 -19.52 -4.50 -0.78
N CYS A 164 -18.97 -4.86 -1.94
CA CYS A 164 -18.08 -3.99 -2.71
C CYS A 164 -18.88 -2.94 -3.49
N VAL A 165 -18.86 -1.70 -2.99
CA VAL A 165 -19.68 -0.61 -3.54
C VAL A 165 -19.09 -0.07 -4.85
N VAL A 166 -17.80 0.28 -4.84
CA VAL A 166 -17.07 0.83 -5.99
C VAL A 166 -15.59 0.43 -5.93
N CYS A 167 -14.99 0.20 -7.10
CA CYS A 167 -13.54 0.11 -7.28
C CYS A 167 -13.00 1.36 -8.00
N TYR A 168 -12.35 2.27 -7.27
CA TYR A 168 -11.72 3.47 -7.82
C TYR A 168 -10.32 3.17 -8.36
N CYS A 169 -10.11 3.40 -9.65
CA CYS A 169 -8.82 3.23 -10.30
C CYS A 169 -8.16 4.62 -10.52
N LEU A 170 -7.22 4.99 -9.67
CA LEU A 170 -6.53 6.27 -9.71
C LEU A 170 -5.33 6.19 -10.67
N PHE A 171 -5.42 6.88 -11.81
CA PHE A 171 -4.39 6.88 -12.86
C PHE A 171 -3.94 5.45 -13.24
N PRO A 172 -4.86 4.59 -13.71
CA PRO A 172 -4.63 3.15 -13.82
C PRO A 172 -3.52 2.79 -14.80
N THR A 173 -2.77 1.75 -14.43
CA THR A 173 -1.90 1.01 -15.35
C THR A 173 -2.50 -0.38 -15.56
N VAL A 174 -3.47 -0.51 -16.47
CA VAL A 174 -4.27 -1.75 -16.65
C VAL A 174 -3.95 -2.46 -17.97
N GLU A 175 -3.50 -1.74 -19.00
CA GLU A 175 -3.10 -2.30 -20.30
C GLU A 175 -1.93 -1.51 -20.91
N ASP A 176 -1.23 -2.14 -21.87
CA ASP A 176 -0.19 -1.55 -22.74
C ASP A 176 0.92 -0.76 -22.01
N MET A 177 1.33 -1.20 -20.82
CA MET A 177 2.32 -0.46 -20.02
C MET A 177 3.68 -0.33 -20.73
N ASP A 178 4.11 -1.37 -21.44
CA ASP A 178 5.35 -1.42 -22.20
C ASP A 178 5.35 -0.47 -23.41
N LEU A 179 4.17 -0.20 -23.98
CA LEU A 179 3.99 0.69 -25.13
C LEU A 179 3.89 2.17 -24.73
N THR A 180 3.73 2.48 -23.44
CA THR A 180 3.73 3.87 -22.98
C THR A 180 5.10 4.54 -23.21
N PRO A 181 5.16 5.88 -23.42
CA PRO A 181 6.44 6.58 -23.59
C PRO A 181 7.43 6.35 -22.43
N ASN A 182 6.91 6.18 -21.21
CA ASN A 182 7.72 5.84 -20.04
C ASN A 182 8.14 4.36 -20.04
N GLY A 183 7.26 3.44 -20.44
CA GLY A 183 7.59 2.01 -20.60
C GLY A 183 8.70 1.78 -21.63
N ILE A 184 8.63 2.44 -22.78
CA ILE A 184 9.66 2.36 -23.84
C ILE A 184 10.99 2.95 -23.37
N ARG A 185 10.97 4.11 -22.70
CA ARG A 185 12.19 4.80 -22.23
C ARG A 185 12.86 4.09 -21.04
N MET A 186 12.06 3.68 -20.05
CA MET A 186 12.56 3.11 -18.80
C MET A 186 12.75 1.61 -18.87
N GLY A 187 12.05 0.91 -19.77
CA GLY A 187 12.12 -0.55 -19.90
C GLY A 187 13.54 -1.09 -20.05
N PRO A 188 14.40 -0.56 -20.94
CA PRO A 188 15.79 -1.00 -21.06
C PRO A 188 16.60 -0.80 -19.78
N ILE A 189 16.37 0.32 -19.08
CA ILE A 189 17.05 0.66 -17.81
C ILE A 189 16.62 -0.31 -16.72
N VAL A 190 15.31 -0.54 -16.56
CA VAL A 190 14.75 -1.48 -15.59
C VAL A 190 15.28 -2.90 -15.84
N LYS A 191 15.30 -3.35 -17.11
CA LYS A 191 15.86 -4.64 -17.51
C LYS A 191 17.34 -4.76 -17.15
N PHE A 192 18.11 -3.70 -17.38
CA PHE A 192 19.54 -3.65 -17.04
C PHE A 192 19.77 -3.70 -15.52
N VAL A 193 19.03 -2.89 -14.74
CA VAL A 193 19.15 -2.85 -13.29
C VAL A 193 18.72 -4.18 -12.66
N ASN A 194 17.62 -4.77 -13.12
CA ASN A 194 17.15 -6.08 -12.66
C ASN A 194 18.14 -7.21 -12.99
N ARG A 195 18.85 -7.13 -14.12
CA ARG A 195 19.90 -8.09 -14.51
C ARG A 195 21.14 -7.97 -13.63
N LEU A 196 21.56 -6.74 -13.30
CA LEU A 196 22.74 -6.47 -12.48
C LEU A 196 22.41 -6.29 -10.98
N ASP A 197 21.33 -6.89 -10.54
CA ASP A 197 20.75 -6.74 -9.21
C ASP A 197 21.77 -6.95 -8.07
N SER A 198 22.66 -7.95 -8.18
CA SER A 198 23.72 -8.19 -7.19
C SER A 198 24.71 -7.03 -7.06
N ILE A 199 25.06 -6.37 -8.17
CA ILE A 199 25.97 -5.21 -8.18
C ILE A 199 25.26 -4.00 -7.57
N PHE A 200 24.01 -3.76 -7.96
CA PHE A 200 23.22 -2.67 -7.39
C PHE A 200 22.97 -2.88 -5.89
N LYS A 201 22.69 -4.11 -5.43
CA LYS A 201 22.61 -4.44 -4.01
C LYS A 201 23.88 -3.98 -3.27
N TRP A 202 25.06 -4.31 -3.79
CA TRP A 202 26.33 -3.91 -3.19
C TRP A 202 26.50 -2.38 -3.16
N ILE A 203 26.25 -1.69 -4.27
CA ILE A 203 26.36 -0.22 -4.37
C ILE A 203 25.41 0.47 -3.39
N PHE A 204 24.13 0.09 -3.41
CA PHE A 204 23.13 0.69 -2.53
C PHE A 204 23.41 0.38 -1.06
N SER A 205 23.92 -0.81 -0.72
CA SER A 205 24.35 -1.12 0.65
C SER A 205 25.48 -0.22 1.13
N LEU A 206 26.46 0.08 0.27
CA LEU A 206 27.53 1.04 0.58
C LEU A 206 26.96 2.45 0.81
N ILE A 207 26.10 2.92 -0.09
CA ILE A 207 25.41 4.22 0.05
C ILE A 207 24.64 4.26 1.38
N ASN A 208 23.91 3.20 1.71
CA ASN A 208 23.11 3.13 2.92
C ASN A 208 23.98 3.17 4.19
N TRP A 209 25.18 2.58 4.14
CA TRP A 209 26.18 2.59 5.22
C TRP A 209 26.79 3.97 5.46
N PHE A 210 27.16 4.68 4.39
CA PHE A 210 27.84 5.98 4.50
C PHE A 210 26.88 7.15 4.74
N ILE A 211 25.60 7.02 4.39
CA ILE A 211 24.65 8.13 4.45
C ILE A 211 23.78 8.05 5.71
N PRO A 212 23.89 9.02 6.65
CA PRO A 212 23.04 9.09 7.83
C PRO A 212 21.55 9.27 7.50
N GLN A 213 20.66 8.74 8.35
CA GLN A 213 19.21 8.86 8.15
C GLN A 213 18.72 10.31 8.09
N SER A 214 19.29 11.20 8.90
CA SER A 214 18.96 12.63 8.88
C SER A 214 19.27 13.28 7.52
N PHE A 215 20.34 12.84 6.86
CA PHE A 215 20.70 13.34 5.54
C PHE A 215 19.77 12.80 4.44
N LYS A 216 19.35 11.53 4.53
CA LYS A 216 18.33 10.96 3.63
C LYS A 216 17.02 11.74 3.74
N ARG A 217 16.55 12.01 4.96
CA ARG A 217 15.37 12.84 5.22
C ARG A 217 15.52 14.24 4.62
N TRP A 218 16.69 14.86 4.79
CA TRP A 218 16.97 16.18 4.22
C TRP A 218 16.89 16.17 2.68
N ILE A 219 17.51 15.19 2.00
CA ILE A 219 17.43 15.04 0.55
C ILE A 219 15.98 14.86 0.11
N VAL A 220 15.24 13.94 0.74
CA VAL A 220 13.85 13.65 0.37
C VAL A 220 12.99 14.90 0.56
N ARG A 221 13.07 15.56 1.72
CA ARG A 221 12.35 16.82 1.99
C ARG A 221 12.66 17.90 0.96
N LYS A 222 13.94 18.05 0.58
CA LYS A 222 14.34 19.05 -0.43
C LYS A 222 13.73 18.77 -1.80
N ASN A 223 13.60 17.50 -2.19
CA ASN A 223 13.03 17.11 -3.49
C ASN A 223 11.49 17.13 -3.48
N PHE A 224 10.87 16.74 -2.38
CA PHE A 224 9.42 16.64 -2.24
C PHE A 224 8.78 18.02 -1.93
N GLY A 225 9.56 18.93 -1.35
CA GLY A 225 9.11 20.24 -0.88
C GLY A 225 8.92 20.25 0.64
N GLU A 226 9.17 21.40 1.26
CA GLU A 226 9.14 21.55 2.72
C GLU A 226 7.75 21.35 3.34
N LEU A 227 6.69 21.54 2.54
CA LEU A 227 5.29 21.42 2.96
C LEU A 227 4.76 19.98 2.93
N MET A 228 5.57 19.01 2.48
CA MET A 228 5.13 17.62 2.40
C MET A 228 5.00 17.00 3.78
N ALA A 229 3.94 16.20 3.95
CA ALA A 229 3.69 15.50 5.19
C ALA A 229 4.86 14.59 5.58
N SER A 230 5.07 14.43 6.89
CA SER A 230 6.14 13.58 7.44
C SER A 230 6.04 12.14 6.95
N SER A 231 4.82 11.61 6.79
CA SER A 231 4.56 10.28 6.25
C SER A 231 5.11 10.10 4.83
N ASN A 232 4.91 11.08 3.94
CA ASN A 232 5.47 11.06 2.59
C ASN A 232 7.00 11.13 2.59
N VAL A 233 7.59 11.87 3.53
CA VAL A 233 9.04 11.97 3.68
C VAL A 233 9.62 10.64 4.17
N GLU A 234 9.06 10.03 5.22
CA GLU A 234 9.54 8.73 5.73
C GLU A 234 9.35 7.65 4.66
N ALA A 235 8.20 7.62 3.98
CA ALA A 235 7.97 6.73 2.85
C ALA A 235 9.06 6.87 1.77
N GLY A 236 9.42 8.10 1.41
CA GLY A 236 10.49 8.39 0.44
C GLY A 236 11.88 7.94 0.92
N VAL A 237 12.17 8.10 2.22
CA VAL A 237 13.43 7.63 2.82
C VAL A 237 13.53 6.11 2.79
N GLU A 238 12.43 5.42 3.04
CA GLU A 238 12.35 3.96 2.99
C GLU A 238 12.68 3.39 1.59
N LEU A 239 12.38 4.13 0.52
CA LEU A 239 12.71 3.73 -0.86
C LEU A 239 14.22 3.68 -1.13
N ILE A 240 15.02 4.42 -0.35
CA ILE A 240 16.49 4.42 -0.47
C ILE A 240 17.08 3.11 0.07
N ASN A 241 16.31 2.32 0.83
CA ASN A 241 16.77 1.03 1.31
C ASN A 241 17.09 0.10 0.12
N PRO A 242 18.28 -0.53 0.07
CA PRO A 242 18.69 -1.37 -1.05
C PRO A 242 17.75 -2.53 -1.34
N LEU A 243 17.21 -3.18 -0.30
CA LEU A 243 16.31 -4.34 -0.44
C LEU A 243 14.94 -3.92 -0.94
N VAL A 244 14.49 -2.74 -0.52
CA VAL A 244 13.25 -2.11 -0.99
C VAL A 244 13.35 -1.71 -2.45
N PHE A 245 14.40 -0.97 -2.81
CA PHE A 245 14.63 -0.52 -4.18
C PHE A 245 14.71 -1.69 -5.18
N ARG A 246 15.38 -2.78 -4.80
CA ARG A 246 15.46 -3.99 -5.63
C ARG A 246 14.09 -4.62 -5.89
N ASN A 247 13.20 -4.62 -4.90
CA ASN A 247 11.84 -5.14 -5.07
C ASN A 247 11.00 -4.23 -5.97
N ILE A 248 11.11 -2.91 -5.80
CA ILE A 248 10.46 -1.90 -6.66
C ILE A 248 10.83 -2.15 -8.12
N VAL A 249 12.13 -2.22 -8.42
CA VAL A 249 12.64 -2.46 -9.79
C VAL A 249 12.21 -3.82 -10.32
N HIS A 250 12.28 -4.87 -9.49
CA HIS A 250 11.88 -6.22 -9.88
C HIS A 250 10.38 -6.27 -10.21
N MET A 251 9.53 -5.62 -9.41
CA MET A 251 8.11 -5.53 -9.68
C MET A 251 7.85 -4.71 -10.95
N THR A 252 8.50 -3.56 -11.15
CA THR A 252 8.38 -2.77 -12.40
C THR A 252 8.72 -3.59 -13.64
N PHE A 253 9.72 -4.48 -13.56
CA PHE A 253 10.05 -5.38 -14.67
C PHE A 253 8.88 -6.32 -15.01
N HIS A 254 8.24 -6.91 -14.00
CA HIS A 254 7.08 -7.78 -14.20
C HIS A 254 5.83 -7.02 -14.64
N GLU A 255 5.64 -5.79 -14.17
CA GLU A 255 4.55 -4.92 -14.62
C GLU A 255 4.62 -4.68 -16.14
N LEU A 256 5.83 -4.40 -16.66
CA LEU A 256 6.05 -4.21 -18.09
C LEU A 256 5.83 -5.48 -18.94
N GLU A 257 5.96 -6.67 -18.36
CA GLU A 257 5.77 -7.93 -19.10
C GLU A 257 4.34 -8.48 -19.01
N GLN A 258 3.65 -8.24 -17.89
CA GLN A 258 2.34 -8.84 -17.61
C GLN A 258 1.18 -7.90 -17.93
N VAL A 259 1.36 -6.59 -17.84
CA VAL A 259 0.31 -5.59 -18.09
C VAL A 259 0.27 -5.23 -19.59
N CYS A 260 0.14 -6.26 -20.43
CA CYS A 260 -0.08 -6.12 -21.88
C CYS A 260 -1.54 -6.41 -22.25
N TYR A 261 -2.20 -7.34 -21.57
CA TYR A 261 -3.61 -7.68 -21.81
C TYR A 261 -4.32 -7.95 -20.48
N PHE A 262 -5.41 -7.22 -20.21
CA PHE A 262 -6.20 -7.39 -18.99
C PHE A 262 -7.41 -8.29 -19.23
N PHE A 263 -7.46 -9.44 -18.56
CA PHE A 263 -8.66 -10.28 -18.45
C PHE A 263 -9.05 -10.42 -16.99
N ILE A 264 -10.32 -10.14 -16.65
CA ILE A 264 -10.90 -10.33 -15.32
C ILE A 264 -11.29 -11.80 -15.15
#